data_AF-A0A261XWW8-F1
#
_entry.id   AF-A0A261XWW8-F1
#
_cell.length_a   1.000
_cell.length_b   1.000
_cell.length_c   1.000
_cell.angle_alpha   90.00
_cell.angle_beta   90.00
_cell.angle_gamma   90.00
#
_symmetry.space_group_name_H-M   'P 1'
#
loop_
_entity.id
_entity.type
_entity.pdbx_description
1 polymer ?
#
loop_
_entity_poly.entity_id
_entity_poly.type
_entity_poly.pdbx_seq_one_letter_code
_entity_poly.pdbx_strand_id
1 'polypeptide(L)'
;MLQLPPELVLHVFSHVDVISTFAFLDTCRAHRQLLLGIPEIWRTIVFDPSLDASVSDIYAVLRRFRSSNGLEELITCVVMDGMDQHFLSLIVMLVKFKKLRILSARDLRNSLNIEADTKVLRELLNCGTIEAKSLALRQLYIYHDYLTDRQNIRPLINVLGLVAKHSVQLDVRECGAPTTYGHLCRHLIRCLPSLPQCTCMAYFDRCHRCEPYCKVCGHTRQPPFVKPKNIGGLLGSDRWRLNLDQVGQTLSQEDEVAKEVEDAFRLFEE
;
A
#
# COMPACT_ATOMS: atom_id res chain seq x y z
N MET A 1 -11.89 21.03 -17.84
CA MET A 1 -11.35 19.69 -18.14
C MET A 1 -11.77 19.18 -19.52
N LEU A 2 -13.06 19.24 -19.91
CA LEU A 2 -13.56 18.66 -21.16
C LEU A 2 -12.99 19.24 -22.47
N GLN A 3 -12.36 20.43 -22.43
CA GLN A 3 -11.72 21.06 -23.58
C GLN A 3 -10.19 20.85 -23.61
N LEU A 4 -9.63 20.18 -22.60
CA LEU A 4 -8.20 19.94 -22.55
C LEU A 4 -7.81 18.77 -23.47
N PRO A 5 -6.66 18.85 -24.15
CA PRO A 5 -6.05 17.71 -24.82
C PRO A 5 -5.86 16.51 -23.87
N PRO A 6 -6.06 15.26 -24.34
CA PRO A 6 -5.90 14.06 -23.52
C PRO A 6 -4.54 13.97 -22.82
N GLU A 7 -3.47 14.49 -23.42
CA GLU A 7 -2.12 14.48 -22.87
C GLU A 7 -2.02 15.35 -21.61
N LEU A 8 -2.71 16.49 -21.58
CA LEU A 8 -2.77 17.34 -20.40
C LEU A 8 -3.61 16.71 -19.31
N VAL A 9 -4.72 16.05 -19.67
CA VAL A 9 -5.55 15.31 -18.71
C VAL A 9 -4.72 14.20 -18.08
N LEU A 10 -4.02 13.40 -18.88
CA LEU A 10 -3.12 12.35 -18.39
C LEU A 10 -2.04 12.92 -17.47
N HIS A 11 -1.42 14.04 -17.85
CA HIS A 11 -0.40 14.68 -17.03
C HIS A 11 -0.95 15.13 -15.67
N VAL A 12 -2.11 15.77 -15.63
CA VAL A 12 -2.77 16.17 -14.38
C VAL A 12 -3.05 14.95 -13.51
N PHE A 13 -3.74 13.94 -14.04
CA PHE A 13 -4.13 12.76 -13.25
C PHE A 13 -2.95 11.83 -12.89
N SER A 14 -1.80 11.96 -13.55
CA SER A 14 -0.58 11.26 -13.11
C SER A 14 -0.05 11.75 -11.75
N HIS A 15 -0.55 12.90 -11.27
CA HIS A 15 -0.18 13.51 -9.99
C HIS A 15 -1.34 13.55 -8.98
N VAL A 16 -2.50 13.00 -9.32
CA VAL A 16 -3.68 12.96 -8.45
C VAL A 16 -3.78 11.57 -7.84
N ASP A 17 -4.11 11.50 -6.55
CA ASP A 17 -4.31 10.22 -5.89
C ASP A 17 -5.58 9.52 -6.39
N VAL A 18 -5.68 8.23 -6.10
CA VAL A 18 -6.78 7.41 -6.61
C VAL A 18 -8.13 7.80 -6.03
N ILE A 19 -8.19 8.28 -4.79
CA ILE A 19 -9.44 8.68 -4.12
C ILE A 19 -9.96 9.96 -4.75
N SER A 20 -9.11 10.97 -4.92
CA SER A 20 -9.51 12.19 -5.63
C SER A 20 -9.85 11.93 -7.09
N THR A 21 -9.15 11.00 -7.74
CA THR A 21 -9.45 10.60 -9.12
C THR A 21 -10.88 10.05 -9.23
N PHE A 22 -11.27 9.16 -8.32
CA PHE A 22 -12.64 8.63 -8.29
C PHE A 22 -13.68 9.65 -7.85
N ALA A 23 -13.36 10.53 -6.91
CA ALA A 23 -14.24 11.64 -6.53
C ALA A 23 -14.51 12.55 -7.75
N PHE A 24 -13.48 12.86 -8.54
CA PHE A 24 -13.64 13.61 -9.79
C PHE A 24 -14.48 12.84 -10.82
N LEU A 25 -14.23 11.55 -10.99
CA LEU A 25 -15.01 10.68 -11.88
C LEU A 25 -16.51 10.73 -11.55
N ASP A 26 -16.87 10.82 -10.27
CA ASP A 26 -18.27 10.83 -9.81
C ASP A 26 -18.99 12.16 -9.95
N THR A 27 -18.27 13.25 -10.23
CA THR A 27 -18.90 14.58 -10.35
C THR A 27 -19.89 14.69 -11.51
N CYS A 28 -19.61 14.10 -12.68
CA CYS A 28 -20.55 14.07 -13.80
C CYS A 28 -20.22 12.99 -14.85
N ARG A 29 -21.21 12.66 -15.70
CA ARG A 29 -21.06 11.65 -16.77
C ARG A 29 -19.92 11.96 -17.75
N ALA A 30 -19.72 13.24 -18.08
CA ALA A 30 -18.69 13.66 -19.02
C ALA A 30 -17.27 13.42 -18.46
N HIS A 31 -17.04 13.69 -17.16
CA HIS A 31 -15.77 13.38 -16.50
C HIS A 31 -15.51 11.87 -16.42
N ARG A 32 -16.56 11.09 -16.17
CA ARG A 32 -16.47 9.63 -16.21
C ARG A 32 -16.05 9.11 -17.58
N GLN A 33 -16.69 9.57 -18.65
CA GLN A 33 -16.33 9.18 -20.01
C GLN A 33 -14.90 9.61 -20.36
N LEU A 34 -14.49 10.81 -19.95
CA LEU A 34 -13.13 11.30 -20.17
C LEU A 34 -12.08 10.42 -19.49
N LEU A 35 -12.22 10.11 -18.19
CA LEU A 35 -11.22 9.34 -17.45
C LEU A 35 -11.19 7.87 -17.85
N LEU A 36 -12.36 7.24 -18.03
CA LEU A 36 -12.41 5.85 -18.46
C LEU A 36 -11.94 5.68 -19.92
N GLY A 37 -12.02 6.74 -20.74
CA GLY A 37 -11.50 6.77 -22.10
C GLY A 37 -9.98 6.86 -22.21
N ILE A 38 -9.25 7.04 -21.10
CA ILE A 38 -7.77 7.15 -21.09
C ILE A 38 -7.18 6.05 -20.17
N PRO A 39 -6.93 4.84 -20.71
CA PRO A 39 -6.42 3.69 -19.94
C PRO A 39 -5.11 3.97 -19.21
N GLU A 40 -4.27 4.86 -19.74
CA GLU A 40 -2.97 5.25 -19.19
C GLU A 40 -3.07 5.82 -17.78
N ILE A 41 -4.16 6.52 -17.45
CA ILE A 41 -4.39 7.10 -16.12
C ILE A 41 -4.44 6.00 -15.07
N TRP A 42 -5.04 4.86 -15.42
CA TRP A 42 -5.27 3.75 -14.50
C TRP A 42 -4.05 2.86 -14.35
N ARG A 43 -2.99 3.00 -15.15
CA ARG A 43 -1.81 2.13 -15.04
C ARG A 43 -1.10 2.23 -13.69
N THR A 44 -1.20 3.39 -13.05
CA THR A 44 -0.56 3.71 -11.78
C THR A 44 -1.60 4.22 -10.79
N ILE A 45 -1.68 3.57 -9.64
CA ILE A 45 -2.52 3.99 -8.52
C ILE A 45 -1.61 4.58 -7.45
N VAL A 46 -1.90 5.81 -7.00
CA VAL A 46 -1.19 6.45 -5.90
C VAL A 46 -2.16 6.71 -4.76
N PHE A 47 -1.77 6.32 -3.55
CA PHE A 47 -2.43 6.72 -2.31
C PHE A 47 -1.62 7.84 -1.67
N ASP A 48 -2.23 9.02 -1.49
CA ASP A 48 -1.56 10.18 -0.89
C ASP A 48 -1.81 10.20 0.63
N PRO A 49 -0.74 10.08 1.46
CA PRO A 49 -0.87 10.09 2.92
C PRO A 49 -1.22 11.47 3.49
N SER A 50 -1.14 12.55 2.70
CA SER A 50 -1.55 13.89 3.11
C SER A 50 -3.07 14.08 3.10
N LEU A 51 -3.78 13.19 2.40
CA LEU A 51 -5.23 13.13 2.44
C LEU A 51 -5.63 12.32 3.67
N ASP A 52 -6.49 12.91 4.51
CA ASP A 52 -7.10 12.21 5.65
C ASP A 52 -8.21 11.28 5.16
N ALA A 53 -7.82 10.31 4.33
CA ALA A 53 -8.71 9.31 3.78
C ALA A 53 -9.04 8.28 4.85
N SER A 54 -10.33 8.00 5.02
CA SER A 54 -10.74 6.93 5.93
C SER A 54 -10.47 5.57 5.32
N VAL A 55 -10.45 4.54 6.18
CA VAL A 55 -10.45 3.12 5.76
C VAL A 55 -11.53 2.86 4.73
N SER A 56 -12.73 3.39 5.01
CA SER A 56 -13.91 3.19 4.18
C SER A 56 -13.70 3.74 2.76
N ASP A 57 -13.08 4.91 2.62
CA ASP A 57 -12.84 5.54 1.33
C ASP A 57 -11.88 4.73 0.47
N ILE A 58 -10.80 4.25 1.10
CA ILE A 58 -9.81 3.40 0.44
C ILE A 58 -10.46 2.10 -0.06
N TYR A 59 -11.22 1.41 0.79
CA TYR A 59 -11.89 0.17 0.37
C TYR A 59 -13.01 0.42 -0.65
N ALA A 60 -13.75 1.53 -0.54
CA ALA A 60 -14.75 1.92 -1.52
C ALA A 60 -14.10 2.11 -2.90
N VAL A 61 -12.95 2.79 -2.96
CA VAL A 61 -12.17 2.96 -4.20
C VAL A 61 -11.65 1.63 -4.73
N LEU A 62 -11.06 0.79 -3.87
CA LEU A 62 -10.58 -0.52 -4.28
C LEU A 62 -11.71 -1.37 -4.89
N ARG A 63 -12.91 -1.37 -4.31
CA ARG A 63 -14.09 -2.09 -4.84
C ARG A 63 -14.52 -1.67 -6.25
N ARG A 64 -14.06 -0.52 -6.75
CA ARG A 64 -14.38 -0.03 -8.09
C ARG A 64 -13.43 -0.56 -9.16
N PHE A 65 -12.26 -1.05 -8.77
CA PHE A 65 -11.42 -1.86 -9.66
C PHE A 65 -11.97 -3.28 -9.67
N ARG A 66 -12.82 -3.57 -10.65
CA ARG A 66 -13.47 -4.86 -10.83
C ARG A 66 -12.93 -5.54 -12.08
N SER A 67 -12.95 -6.87 -12.10
CA SER A 67 -12.68 -7.61 -13.32
C SER A 67 -13.70 -7.29 -14.42
N SER A 68 -14.98 -7.07 -14.06
CA SER A 68 -16.07 -6.77 -15.02
C SER A 68 -15.90 -5.47 -15.80
N ASN A 69 -15.23 -4.46 -15.24
CA ASN A 69 -14.96 -3.21 -15.93
C ASN A 69 -13.53 -3.14 -16.50
N GLY A 70 -12.74 -4.21 -16.37
CA GLY A 70 -11.37 -4.31 -16.87
C GLY A 70 -10.35 -3.39 -16.19
N LEU A 71 -10.74 -2.51 -15.28
CA LEU A 71 -9.80 -1.55 -14.66
C LEU A 71 -8.74 -2.25 -13.82
N GLU A 72 -9.10 -3.35 -13.14
CA GLU A 72 -8.16 -4.18 -12.38
C GLU A 72 -6.98 -4.65 -13.24
N GLU A 73 -7.25 -4.97 -14.50
CA GLU A 73 -6.23 -5.47 -15.43
C GLU A 73 -5.29 -4.39 -15.96
N LEU A 74 -5.67 -3.12 -15.86
CA LEU A 74 -4.84 -2.00 -16.30
C LEU A 74 -3.73 -1.70 -15.28
N ILE A 75 -3.92 -2.09 -14.02
CA ILE A 75 -3.05 -1.69 -12.92
C ILE A 75 -1.71 -2.43 -13.02
N THR A 76 -0.64 -1.67 -13.19
CA THR A 76 0.73 -2.20 -13.25
C THR A 76 1.63 -1.62 -12.17
N CYS A 77 1.25 -0.50 -11.56
CA CYS A 77 1.99 0.17 -10.50
C CYS A 77 1.04 0.61 -9.38
N VAL A 78 1.42 0.33 -8.14
CA VAL A 78 0.75 0.85 -6.94
C VAL A 78 1.79 1.53 -6.06
N VAL A 79 1.49 2.76 -5.64
CA VAL A 79 2.29 3.55 -4.70
C VAL A 79 1.44 3.84 -3.48
N MET A 80 1.88 3.33 -2.34
CA MET A 80 1.25 3.47 -1.02
C MET A 80 2.27 4.00 -0.01
N ASP A 81 3.22 4.81 -0.48
CA ASP A 81 4.30 5.36 0.35
C ASP A 81 3.74 6.27 1.45
N GLY A 82 4.19 6.09 2.69
CA GLY A 82 3.76 6.88 3.84
C GLY A 82 2.33 6.61 4.33
N MET A 83 1.61 5.65 3.75
CA MET A 83 0.27 5.23 4.18
C MET A 83 0.31 4.44 5.49
N ASP A 84 0.63 5.12 6.59
CA ASP A 84 0.90 4.52 7.90
C ASP A 84 -0.35 3.97 8.63
N GLN A 85 -1.47 4.00 7.92
CA GLN A 85 -2.75 3.48 8.33
C GLN A 85 -2.72 1.94 8.35
N HIS A 86 -3.01 1.33 9.52
CA HIS A 86 -2.89 -0.11 9.83
C HIS A 86 -3.66 -1.10 8.92
N PHE A 87 -4.38 -0.63 7.91
CA PHE A 87 -5.33 -1.42 7.13
C PHE A 87 -4.93 -1.59 5.65
N LEU A 88 -4.01 -0.77 5.14
CA LEU A 88 -3.55 -0.87 3.76
C LEU A 88 -2.35 -1.84 3.68
N SER A 89 -2.61 -3.14 3.60
CA SER A 89 -1.57 -4.18 3.52
C SER A 89 -1.07 -4.39 2.08
N LEU A 90 0.22 -4.65 1.96
CA LEU A 90 0.87 -5.15 0.74
C LEU A 90 0.11 -6.33 0.13
N ILE A 91 -0.39 -7.24 0.97
CA ILE A 91 -1.07 -8.46 0.52
C ILE A 91 -2.34 -8.12 -0.26
N VAL A 92 -3.10 -7.13 0.20
CA VAL A 92 -4.35 -6.72 -0.48
C VAL A 92 -4.04 -6.29 -1.90
N MET A 93 -2.97 -5.52 -2.13
CA MET A 93 -2.57 -5.07 -3.46
C MET A 93 -2.12 -6.24 -4.35
N LEU A 94 -1.34 -7.17 -3.81
CA LEU A 94 -0.85 -8.34 -4.55
C LEU A 94 -1.97 -9.30 -4.94
N VAL A 95 -2.95 -9.49 -4.05
CA VAL A 95 -4.11 -10.34 -4.32
C VAL A 95 -5.01 -9.69 -5.35
N LYS A 96 -5.28 -8.39 -5.20
CA LYS A 96 -6.25 -7.66 -6.01
C LYS A 96 -5.77 -7.31 -7.41
N PHE A 97 -4.48 -7.06 -7.62
CA PHE A 97 -3.96 -6.63 -8.92
C PHE A 97 -2.99 -7.68 -9.48
N LYS A 98 -3.51 -8.68 -10.19
CA LYS A 98 -2.67 -9.80 -10.70
C LYS A 98 -1.60 -9.36 -11.69
N LYS A 99 -1.86 -8.28 -12.45
CA LYS A 99 -0.94 -7.67 -13.42
C LYS A 99 0.01 -6.64 -12.80
N LEU A 100 -0.02 -6.44 -11.48
CA LEU A 100 0.86 -5.54 -10.76
C LEU A 100 2.32 -5.93 -10.97
N ARG A 101 3.11 -5.00 -11.50
CA ARG A 101 4.56 -5.16 -11.75
C ARG A 101 5.38 -4.46 -10.68
N ILE A 102 4.89 -3.32 -10.20
CA ILE A 102 5.60 -2.47 -9.24
C ILE A 102 4.67 -2.20 -8.05
N LEU A 103 5.17 -2.46 -6.85
CA LEU A 103 4.51 -2.07 -5.61
C LEU A 103 5.49 -1.27 -4.76
N SER A 104 5.13 -0.03 -4.42
CA SER A 104 5.90 0.83 -3.53
C SER A 104 5.17 1.05 -2.22
N ALA A 105 5.78 0.57 -1.14
CA ALA A 105 5.27 0.57 0.21
C ALA A 105 6.36 1.10 1.17
N ARG A 106 6.91 2.28 0.84
CA ARG A 106 7.94 2.94 1.65
C ARG A 106 7.30 3.64 2.84
N ASP A 107 8.03 3.73 3.94
CA ASP A 107 7.64 4.51 5.12
C ASP A 107 6.34 4.06 5.81
N LEU A 108 5.96 2.78 5.66
CA LEU A 108 4.83 2.13 6.35
C LEU A 108 5.18 1.72 7.79
N ARG A 109 5.41 2.69 8.67
CA ARG A 109 5.97 2.51 10.03
C ARG A 109 5.16 1.61 10.97
N ASN A 110 3.85 1.61 10.84
CA ASN A 110 2.88 1.00 11.73
C ASN A 110 2.08 -0.13 11.06
N SER A 111 2.03 -0.14 9.72
CA SER A 111 1.25 -1.08 8.93
C SER A 111 2.08 -2.21 8.33
N LEU A 112 3.41 -2.03 8.15
CA LEU A 112 4.25 -3.08 7.60
C LEU A 112 4.65 -4.11 8.67
N ASN A 113 4.08 -5.30 8.58
CA ASN A 113 4.51 -6.45 9.38
C ASN A 113 4.96 -7.57 8.45
N ILE A 114 6.25 -7.57 8.12
CA ILE A 114 6.85 -8.51 7.15
C ILE A 114 6.64 -9.97 7.56
N GLU A 115 6.71 -10.29 8.86
CA GLU A 115 6.51 -11.64 9.35
C GLU A 115 5.05 -12.09 9.12
N ALA A 116 4.09 -11.24 9.51
CA ALA A 116 2.67 -11.51 9.29
C ALA A 116 2.33 -11.58 7.79
N ASP A 117 2.78 -10.62 6.99
CA ASP A 117 2.57 -10.59 5.54
C ASP A 117 3.17 -11.83 4.86
N THR A 118 4.36 -12.27 5.28
CA THR A 118 5.00 -13.50 4.78
C THR A 118 4.16 -14.72 5.12
N LYS A 119 3.64 -14.80 6.35
CA LYS A 119 2.79 -15.91 6.80
C LYS A 119 1.51 -15.97 5.98
N VAL A 120 0.83 -14.83 5.80
CA VAL A 120 -0.41 -14.74 5.01
C VAL A 120 -0.15 -15.12 3.55
N LEU A 121 0.92 -14.63 2.91
CA LEU A 121 1.24 -15.02 1.54
C LEU A 121 1.49 -16.53 1.40
N ARG A 122 2.14 -17.13 2.39
CA ARG A 122 2.38 -18.58 2.40
C ARG A 122 1.07 -19.36 2.55
N GLU A 123 0.17 -18.89 3.41
CA GLU A 123 -1.16 -19.49 3.58
C GLU A 123 -1.98 -19.38 2.29
N LEU A 124 -2.03 -18.19 1.66
CA LEU A 124 -2.72 -17.99 0.37
C LEU A 124 -2.16 -18.89 -0.74
N LEU A 125 -0.84 -19.10 -0.77
CA LEU A 125 -0.21 -20.05 -1.69
C LEU A 125 -0.61 -21.50 -1.39
N ASN A 126 -0.54 -21.90 -0.12
CA ASN A 126 -0.87 -23.27 0.30
C ASN A 126 -2.35 -23.62 0.08
N CYS A 127 -3.25 -22.65 0.23
CA CYS A 127 -4.68 -22.80 -0.01
C CYS A 127 -5.06 -22.69 -1.49
N GLY A 128 -4.12 -22.36 -2.38
CA GLY A 128 -4.39 -22.17 -3.82
C GLY A 128 -5.09 -20.87 -4.18
N THR A 129 -5.33 -19.95 -3.22
CA THR A 129 -5.89 -18.62 -3.49
C THR A 129 -4.97 -17.77 -4.37
N ILE A 130 -3.65 -17.97 -4.22
CA ILE A 130 -2.65 -17.47 -5.15
C ILE A 130 -1.91 -18.67 -5.73
N GLU A 131 -2.03 -18.89 -7.02
CA GLU A 131 -1.28 -19.93 -7.71
C GLU A 131 0.22 -19.61 -7.72
N ALA A 132 1.06 -20.65 -7.65
CA ALA A 132 2.50 -20.49 -7.84
C ALA A 132 2.78 -19.85 -9.21
N LYS A 133 3.76 -18.94 -9.27
CA LYS A 133 4.14 -18.22 -10.50
C LYS A 133 2.98 -17.51 -11.19
N SER A 134 1.97 -17.03 -10.46
CA SER A 134 0.84 -16.29 -11.05
C SER A 134 1.07 -14.78 -11.09
N LEU A 135 1.75 -14.21 -10.09
CA LEU A 135 1.87 -12.76 -9.94
C LEU A 135 2.88 -12.17 -10.94
N ALA A 136 2.51 -11.05 -11.58
CA ALA A 136 3.38 -10.33 -12.51
C ALA A 136 4.43 -9.43 -11.83
N LEU A 137 4.51 -9.48 -10.49
CA LEU A 137 5.37 -8.60 -9.69
C LEU A 137 6.83 -8.73 -10.10
N ARG A 138 7.49 -7.59 -10.33
CA ARG A 138 8.90 -7.47 -10.71
C ARG A 138 9.70 -6.67 -9.71
N GLN A 139 9.10 -5.62 -9.15
CA GLN A 139 9.76 -4.72 -8.22
C GLN A 139 8.87 -4.49 -7.01
N LEU A 140 9.48 -4.59 -5.85
CA LEU A 140 8.85 -4.29 -4.58
C LEU A 140 9.76 -3.36 -3.78
N TYR A 141 9.31 -2.12 -3.64
CA TYR A 141 9.99 -1.09 -2.86
C TYR A 141 9.44 -1.13 -1.44
N ILE A 142 10.25 -1.66 -0.52
CA ILE A 142 9.93 -1.65 0.91
C ILE A 142 11.05 -0.91 1.62
N TYR A 143 10.70 0.22 2.22
CA TYR A 143 11.57 0.91 3.15
C TYR A 143 10.89 0.98 4.51
N HIS A 144 11.58 0.47 5.52
CA HIS A 144 11.13 0.52 6.88
C HIS A 144 12.35 0.73 7.78
N ASP A 145 12.28 1.69 8.70
CA ASP A 145 13.41 2.13 9.53
C ASP A 145 14.01 0.98 10.37
N TYR A 146 13.28 -0.13 10.51
CA TYR A 146 13.66 -1.31 11.27
C TYR A 146 14.20 -2.46 10.43
N LEU A 147 14.24 -2.33 9.11
CA LEU A 147 14.90 -3.29 8.22
C LEU A 147 16.41 -3.11 8.30
N THR A 148 16.94 -3.59 9.41
CA THR A 148 18.33 -3.49 9.82
C THR A 148 19.14 -4.69 9.43
N ASP A 149 18.44 -5.81 9.22
CA ASP A 149 19.03 -7.07 8.80
C ASP A 149 18.25 -7.60 7.59
N ARG A 150 18.97 -7.84 6.50
CA ARG A 150 18.43 -8.50 5.29
C ARG A 150 17.88 -9.89 5.60
N GLN A 151 18.36 -10.55 6.66
CA GLN A 151 17.83 -11.85 7.09
C GLN A 151 16.35 -11.79 7.45
N ASN A 152 15.87 -10.66 7.98
CA ASN A 152 14.46 -10.50 8.36
C ASN A 152 13.51 -10.44 7.14
N ILE A 153 14.05 -10.13 5.96
CA ILE A 153 13.27 -10.04 4.70
C ILE A 153 13.39 -11.33 3.88
N ARG A 154 14.39 -12.17 4.18
CA ARG A 154 14.61 -13.43 3.48
C ARG A 154 13.38 -14.34 3.43
N PRO A 155 12.58 -14.48 4.50
CA PRO A 155 11.32 -15.23 4.45
C PRO A 155 10.35 -14.68 3.40
N LEU A 156 10.20 -13.36 3.32
CA LEU A 156 9.35 -12.71 2.32
C LEU A 156 9.89 -12.93 0.90
N ILE A 157 11.20 -12.75 0.69
CA ILE A 157 11.85 -13.01 -0.61
C ILE A 157 11.58 -14.44 -1.08
N ASN A 158 11.72 -15.42 -0.19
CA ASN A 158 11.52 -16.82 -0.53
C ASN A 158 10.08 -17.07 -0.98
N VAL A 159 9.09 -16.54 -0.25
CA VAL A 159 7.67 -16.70 -0.61
C VAL A 159 7.34 -15.96 -1.90
N LEU A 160 7.83 -14.73 -2.08
CA LEU A 160 7.70 -13.98 -3.33
C LEU A 160 8.31 -14.73 -4.52
N GLY A 161 9.44 -15.40 -4.31
CA GLY A 161 10.06 -16.26 -5.31
C GLY A 161 9.21 -17.45 -5.74
N LEU A 162 8.26 -17.89 -4.91
CA LEU A 162 7.31 -18.97 -5.25
C LEU A 162 6.07 -18.42 -5.99
N VAL A 163 5.54 -17.27 -5.58
CA VAL A 163 4.29 -16.71 -6.14
C VAL A 163 4.51 -15.86 -7.40
N ALA A 164 5.66 -15.21 -7.56
CA ALA A 164 5.92 -14.32 -8.68
C ALA A 164 6.47 -15.06 -9.92
N LYS A 165 6.03 -14.64 -11.09
CA LYS A 165 6.50 -15.11 -12.41
C LYS A 165 7.99 -14.83 -12.62
N HIS A 166 8.46 -13.70 -12.10
CA HIS A 166 9.82 -13.22 -12.27
C HIS A 166 10.51 -13.07 -10.93
N SER A 167 11.85 -12.96 -10.96
CA SER A 167 12.61 -12.56 -9.78
C SER A 167 12.17 -11.17 -9.33
N VAL A 168 11.66 -11.06 -8.11
CA VAL A 168 11.25 -9.78 -7.54
C VAL A 168 12.50 -9.06 -7.03
N GLN A 169 12.78 -7.89 -7.59
CA GLN A 169 13.82 -6.99 -7.08
C GLN A 169 13.27 -6.25 -5.86
N LEU A 170 13.98 -6.38 -4.74
CA LEU A 170 13.68 -5.61 -3.53
C LEU A 170 14.66 -4.44 -3.40
N ASP A 171 14.13 -3.23 -3.37
CA ASP A 171 14.89 -2.04 -2.95
C ASP A 171 14.70 -1.88 -1.44
N VAL A 172 15.48 -2.67 -0.69
CA VAL A 172 15.57 -2.57 0.77
C VAL A 172 16.72 -1.64 1.10
N ARG A 173 16.41 -0.49 1.70
CA ARG A 173 17.45 0.40 2.21
C ARG A 173 17.59 0.21 3.71
N GLU A 174 18.78 -0.18 4.12
CA GLU A 174 19.15 -0.21 5.54
C GLU A 174 19.35 1.23 6.03
N CYS A 175 18.84 1.54 7.22
CA CYS A 175 19.11 2.83 7.85
C CYS A 175 20.63 2.95 8.10
N GLY A 176 21.32 3.75 7.29
CA GLY A 176 22.78 3.92 7.32
C GLY A 176 23.54 3.38 6.09
N ALA A 177 22.88 2.77 5.11
CA ALA A 177 23.57 2.32 3.90
C ALA A 177 24.19 3.53 3.16
N PRO A 178 25.51 3.52 2.86
CA PRO A 178 26.13 4.58 2.08
C PRO A 178 25.58 4.49 0.65
N THR A 179 24.68 5.40 0.29
CA THR A 179 24.41 5.65 -1.13
C THR A 179 25.63 6.38 -1.71
N THR A 180 25.90 6.16 -2.99
CA THR A 180 27.00 6.78 -3.77
C THR A 180 27.01 8.31 -3.76
N TYR A 181 26.02 8.94 -3.12
CA TYR A 181 25.86 10.38 -2.96
C TYR A 181 25.80 10.80 -1.48
N GLY A 182 26.79 10.40 -0.69
CA GLY A 182 27.11 11.05 0.59
C GLY A 182 26.13 10.79 1.75
N HIS A 183 26.69 10.74 2.95
CA HIS A 183 26.01 10.52 4.23
C HIS A 183 24.85 11.48 4.49
N LEU A 184 23.65 11.14 4.03
CA LEU A 184 22.45 11.80 4.52
C LEU A 184 21.39 10.75 4.84
N CYS A 185 21.16 10.55 6.13
CA CYS A 185 19.83 10.26 6.65
C CYS A 185 18.92 11.46 6.26
N ARG A 186 18.58 11.57 4.96
CA ARG A 186 18.07 12.80 4.33
C ARG A 186 16.55 12.90 4.34
N HIS A 187 15.88 12.10 5.13
CA HIS A 187 14.51 12.40 5.50
C HIS A 187 14.60 12.99 6.90
N LEU A 188 14.75 14.32 6.92
CA LEU A 188 13.98 15.16 7.82
C LEU A 188 12.70 14.38 8.09
N ILE A 189 12.54 13.93 9.33
CA ILE A 189 11.22 13.55 9.76
C ILE A 189 10.44 14.83 9.58
N ARG A 190 9.72 14.97 8.45
CA ARG A 190 8.72 16.02 8.29
C ARG A 190 7.94 15.91 9.58
N CYS A 191 7.96 16.99 10.35
CA CYS A 191 7.30 17.11 11.64
C CYS A 191 5.83 16.79 11.42
N LEU A 192 5.47 15.51 11.43
CA LEU A 192 4.12 15.08 11.71
C LEU A 192 3.92 15.41 13.20
N PRO A 193 2.76 15.96 13.59
CA PRO A 193 2.49 16.42 14.96
C PRO A 193 2.67 15.35 16.05
N SER A 194 2.89 14.09 15.68
CA SER A 194 2.98 12.90 16.53
C SER A 194 4.34 12.20 16.45
N LEU A 195 5.44 12.95 16.29
CA LEU A 195 6.78 12.41 16.53
C LEU A 195 6.86 11.78 17.93
N PRO A 196 7.50 10.61 18.10
CA PRO A 196 7.68 10.01 19.42
C PRO A 196 8.46 11.00 20.27
N GLN A 197 7.78 11.59 21.25
CA GLN A 197 8.42 12.44 22.23
C GLN A 197 9.32 11.55 23.09
N CYS A 198 10.51 12.06 23.43
CA CYS A 198 11.21 11.49 24.58
C CYS A 198 10.29 11.53 25.79
N THR A 199 10.55 10.71 26.82
CA THR A 199 9.91 10.90 28.14
C THR A 199 10.12 12.32 28.68
N CYS A 200 11.18 13.03 28.26
CA CYS A 200 11.42 14.44 28.58
C CYS A 200 10.78 15.45 27.60
N MET A 201 9.90 15.00 26.69
CA MET A 201 9.23 15.81 25.66
C MET A 201 10.14 16.54 24.67
N ALA A 202 11.44 16.25 24.66
CA ALA A 202 12.35 16.78 23.65
C ALA A 202 11.97 16.29 22.24
N TYR A 203 11.96 17.23 21.29
CA TYR A 203 11.81 16.93 19.87
C TYR A 203 13.11 16.39 19.29
N PHE A 204 12.98 15.56 18.26
CA PHE A 204 14.12 14.94 17.59
C PHE A 204 14.20 15.36 16.13
N ASP A 205 15.38 15.81 15.70
CA ASP A 205 15.71 16.16 14.31
C ASP A 205 16.30 14.99 13.53
N ARG A 206 16.68 13.90 14.22
CA ARG A 206 17.34 12.71 13.66
C ARG A 206 16.70 11.41 14.16
N CYS A 207 16.83 10.33 13.39
CA CYS A 207 16.31 9.02 13.80
C CYS A 207 17.05 8.47 15.04
N HIS A 208 16.43 7.51 15.76
CA HIS A 208 16.99 6.89 16.96
C HIS A 208 18.30 6.09 16.71
N ARG A 209 18.70 5.85 15.45
CA ARG A 209 19.97 5.18 15.12
C ARG A 209 21.11 6.16 14.95
N CYS A 210 20.86 7.25 14.22
CA CYS A 210 21.84 8.31 14.04
C CYS A 210 22.10 9.07 15.35
N GLU A 211 21.09 9.13 16.21
CA GLU A 211 21.18 9.73 17.53
C GLU A 211 20.48 8.81 18.53
N PRO A 212 21.20 7.84 19.12
CA PRO A 212 20.62 6.83 20.02
C PRO A 212 20.35 7.32 21.43
N TYR A 213 20.76 8.54 21.77
CA TYR A 213 20.54 9.14 23.08
C TYR A 213 19.80 10.47 22.91
N CYS A 214 18.90 10.79 23.83
CA CYS A 214 18.27 12.11 23.86
C CYS A 214 19.30 13.16 24.28
N LYS A 215 19.47 14.22 23.49
CA LYS A 215 20.38 15.34 23.82
C LYS A 215 20.05 16.04 25.13
N VAL A 216 18.77 16.02 25.54
CA VAL A 216 18.30 16.74 26.73
C VAL A 216 18.43 15.88 27.99
N CYS A 217 17.90 14.66 27.98
CA CYS A 217 17.85 13.82 29.19
C CYS A 217 18.83 12.65 29.20
N GLY A 218 19.65 12.47 28.16
CA GLY A 218 20.64 11.39 28.05
C GLY A 218 20.06 9.97 27.91
N HIS A 219 18.74 9.79 28.02
CA HIS A 219 18.12 8.47 27.93
C HIS A 219 18.28 7.88 26.54
N THR A 220 18.51 6.57 26.48
CA THR A 220 18.52 5.81 25.24
C THR A 220 17.17 5.97 24.55
N ARG A 221 17.20 6.48 23.33
CA ARG A 221 16.02 6.61 22.48
C ARG A 221 15.58 5.21 22.08
N GLN A 222 14.42 4.82 22.59
CA GLN A 222 13.74 3.66 22.08
C GLN A 222 13.33 3.97 20.63
N PRO A 223 13.41 3.00 19.72
CA PRO A 223 12.71 3.12 18.47
C PRO A 223 11.23 3.49 18.73
N PRO A 224 10.61 4.32 17.87
CA PRO A 224 9.23 4.78 18.00
C PRO A 224 8.19 3.72 18.46
N PHE A 225 8.44 2.43 18.22
CA PHE A 225 7.47 1.34 18.39
C PHE A 225 7.96 0.14 19.20
N VAL A 226 8.95 0.28 20.10
CA VAL A 226 9.10 -0.73 21.17
C VAL A 226 7.90 -0.57 22.10
N LYS A 227 6.80 -1.25 21.78
CA LYS A 227 5.72 -1.45 22.75
C LYS A 227 6.34 -2.20 23.94
N PRO A 228 6.09 -1.78 25.18
CA PRO A 228 6.47 -2.58 26.34
C PRO A 228 5.84 -3.97 26.16
N LYS A 229 6.63 -5.03 26.40
CA LYS A 229 6.24 -6.45 26.22
C LYS A 229 5.02 -6.90 27.06
N ASN A 230 4.37 -5.99 27.79
CA ASN A 230 3.33 -6.26 28.78
C ASN A 230 1.93 -5.73 28.38
N ILE A 231 1.55 -5.81 27.09
CA ILE A 231 0.13 -5.77 26.70
C ILE A 231 -0.20 -7.13 26.07
N GLY A 232 -0.18 -8.17 26.89
CA GLY A 232 -0.80 -9.45 26.56
C GLY A 232 -2.31 -9.26 26.53
N GLY A 233 -2.96 -9.61 25.41
CA GLY A 233 -4.39 -9.92 25.43
C GLY A 233 -5.24 -9.56 24.21
N LEU A 234 -4.87 -8.61 23.33
CA LEU A 234 -5.84 -8.07 22.35
C LEU A 234 -5.37 -8.00 20.88
N LEU A 235 -4.18 -8.49 20.56
CA LEU A 235 -3.72 -8.67 19.17
C LEU A 235 -3.71 -10.15 18.82
N GLY A 236 -4.85 -10.81 19.03
CA GLY A 236 -5.08 -12.19 18.64
C GLY A 236 -5.12 -12.33 17.12
N SER A 237 -4.60 -13.45 16.64
CA SER A 237 -4.68 -13.98 15.28
C SER A 237 -6.09 -13.94 14.65
N ASP A 238 -7.13 -13.74 15.45
CA ASP A 238 -8.52 -13.84 15.05
C ASP A 238 -9.04 -12.62 14.27
N ARG A 239 -8.40 -11.45 14.39
CA ARG A 239 -8.80 -10.26 13.61
C ARG A 239 -8.43 -10.38 12.13
N TRP A 240 -7.37 -11.11 11.81
CA TRP A 240 -6.96 -11.35 10.41
C TRP A 240 -7.81 -12.41 9.73
N ARG A 241 -8.31 -13.41 10.47
CA ARG A 241 -9.31 -14.36 9.96
C ARG A 241 -10.61 -13.66 9.60
N LEU A 242 -11.08 -12.72 10.43
CA LEU A 242 -12.25 -11.88 10.10
C LEU A 242 -12.04 -11.05 8.82
N ASN A 243 -10.84 -10.53 8.58
CA ASN A 243 -10.54 -9.78 7.34
C ASN A 243 -10.40 -10.69 6.11
N LEU A 244 -9.87 -11.91 6.25
CA LEU A 244 -9.77 -12.87 5.14
C LEU A 244 -11.12 -13.51 4.79
N ASP A 245 -11.94 -13.84 5.79
CA ASP A 245 -13.32 -14.31 5.60
C ASP A 245 -14.21 -13.19 5.06
N GLN A 246 -14.03 -11.94 5.51
CA GLN A 246 -14.70 -10.79 4.89
C GLN A 246 -14.19 -10.51 3.48
N VAL A 247 -12.89 -10.65 3.19
CA VAL A 247 -12.37 -10.53 1.82
C VAL A 247 -12.93 -11.64 0.94
N GLY A 248 -13.00 -12.89 1.42
CA GLY A 248 -13.63 -14.03 0.73
C GLY A 248 -15.14 -13.87 0.52
N GLN A 249 -15.86 -13.38 1.52
CA GLN A 249 -17.30 -13.08 1.43
C GLN A 249 -17.59 -11.85 0.59
N THR A 250 -16.73 -10.83 0.60
CA THR A 250 -16.85 -9.65 -0.28
C THR A 250 -16.61 -10.04 -1.74
N LEU A 251 -15.70 -10.99 -2.01
CA LEU A 251 -15.51 -11.59 -3.34
C LEU A 251 -16.71 -12.46 -3.78
N SER A 252 -17.51 -12.98 -2.86
CA SER A 252 -18.74 -13.73 -3.18
C SER A 252 -19.97 -12.82 -3.34
N GLN A 253 -20.01 -11.69 -2.62
CA GLN A 253 -21.01 -10.63 -2.82
C GLN A 253 -20.74 -9.75 -4.06
N GLU A 254 -19.54 -9.86 -4.65
CA GLU A 254 -19.22 -9.25 -5.95
C GLU A 254 -20.19 -9.73 -7.05
N ASP A 255 -20.70 -10.96 -6.98
CA ASP A 255 -21.62 -11.52 -7.99
C ASP A 255 -23.05 -10.97 -7.92
N GLU A 256 -23.59 -10.71 -6.71
CA GLU A 256 -24.97 -10.17 -6.57
C GLU A 256 -25.06 -8.68 -6.94
N VAL A 257 -24.06 -7.88 -6.55
CA VAL A 257 -24.01 -6.45 -6.88
C VAL A 257 -23.47 -6.21 -8.29
N ALA A 258 -22.63 -7.11 -8.84
CA ALA A 258 -22.29 -7.07 -10.27
C ALA A 258 -23.53 -7.25 -11.13
N LYS A 259 -24.48 -8.10 -10.73
CA LYS A 259 -25.74 -8.30 -11.44
C LYS A 259 -26.61 -7.04 -11.48
N GLU A 260 -26.72 -6.31 -10.36
CA GLU A 260 -27.45 -5.02 -10.34
C GLU A 260 -26.77 -3.92 -11.19
N VAL A 261 -25.44 -3.89 -11.19
CA VAL A 261 -24.69 -2.92 -12.02
C VAL A 261 -24.72 -3.29 -13.50
N GLU A 262 -24.67 -4.57 -13.84
CA GLU A 262 -24.78 -5.09 -15.21
C GLU A 262 -26.21 -4.90 -15.75
N ASP A 263 -27.24 -5.08 -14.92
CA ASP A 263 -28.63 -4.70 -15.23
C ASP A 263 -28.76 -3.19 -15.44
N ALA A 264 -28.05 -2.39 -14.64
CA ALA A 264 -27.94 -0.95 -14.84
C ALA A 264 -27.07 -0.54 -16.04
N PHE A 265 -26.28 -1.44 -16.66
CA PHE A 265 -25.59 -1.19 -17.94
C PHE A 265 -26.44 -1.61 -19.13
N ARG A 266 -27.21 -2.71 -19.02
CA ARG A 266 -28.15 -3.17 -20.07
C ARG A 266 -29.28 -2.18 -20.32
N LEU A 267 -29.76 -1.51 -19.28
CA LEU A 267 -30.77 -0.44 -19.38
C LEU A 267 -30.28 0.83 -20.13
N PHE A 268 -29.00 0.90 -20.52
CA PHE A 268 -28.42 2.04 -21.25
C PHE A 268 -28.01 1.71 -22.70
N GLU A 269 -28.08 0.44 -23.11
CA GLU A 269 -27.84 0.00 -24.49
C GLU A 269 -29.13 -0.09 -25.34
N GLU A 270 -30.30 0.12 -24.73
CA GLU A 270 -31.59 0.42 -25.38
C GLU A 270 -31.91 1.93 -25.33
#